data_AF-A0A6I3IQI0-F1
#
_entry.id   AF-A0A6I3IQI0-F1
#
_cell.length_a   1.000
_cell.length_b   1.000
_cell.length_c   1.000
_cell.angle_alpha   90.00
_cell.angle_beta   90.00
_cell.angle_gamma   90.00
#
_symmetry.space_group_name_H-M   'P 1'
#
loop_
_entity.id
_entity.type
_entity.pdbx_description
1 polymer ?
#
loop_
_entity_poly.entity_id
_entity_poly.type
_entity_poly.pdbx_seq_one_letter_code
_entity_poly.pdbx_strand_id
1 'polypeptide(L)' 'MGKYDISTTTIGDLLKDPQAVEIFDKHAPGLTSHPMIGMAKGMKAEKAMKMASGKIPQSRLDAIVSEISAL' A
#
# COMPACT_ATOMS: atom_id res chain seq x y z
N MET A 1 7.86 15.69 -5.26
CA MET A 1 8.30 14.28 -5.26
C MET A 1 7.90 13.74 -3.90
N GLY A 2 6.95 12.81 -3.88
CA GLY A 2 6.56 12.11 -2.67
C GLY A 2 7.76 11.43 -2.03
N LYS A 3 7.74 11.40 -0.71
CA LYS A 3 8.71 10.74 0.16
C LYS A 3 8.74 9.22 -0.09
N TYR A 4 7.69 8.66 -0.68
CA TYR A 4 7.61 7.27 -1.10
C TYR A 4 7.12 7.09 -2.54
N ASP A 5 7.84 6.23 -3.28
CA ASP A 5 7.49 5.80 -4.63
C ASP A 5 7.09 4.32 -4.59
N ILE A 6 5.83 4.02 -4.88
CA ILE A 6 5.24 2.67 -4.86
C ILE A 6 5.84 1.68 -5.87
N SER A 7 6.55 2.16 -6.90
CA SER A 7 7.25 1.31 -7.87
C SER A 7 8.64 0.88 -7.39
N THR A 8 9.21 1.57 -6.41
CA THR A 8 10.53 1.25 -5.83
C THR A 8 10.45 0.77 -4.39
N THR A 9 9.51 1.33 -3.61
CA THR A 9 9.29 1.06 -2.20
C THR A 9 8.56 -0.26 -2.01
N THR A 10 9.00 -1.02 -1.01
CA THR A 10 8.32 -2.26 -0.62
C THR A 10 7.10 -1.96 0.24
N ILE A 11 6.10 -2.85 0.26
CA ILE A 11 5.02 -2.74 1.25
C ILE A 11 5.60 -2.71 2.66
N GLY A 12 6.70 -3.43 2.91
CA GLY A 12 7.30 -3.46 4.24
C GLY A 12 7.84 -2.12 4.70
N ASP A 13 8.39 -1.32 3.80
CA ASP A 13 8.84 0.03 4.13
C ASP A 13 7.68 0.99 4.35
N LEU A 14 6.61 0.87 3.56
CA LEU A 14 5.39 1.65 3.79
C LEU A 14 4.72 1.28 5.12
N LEU A 15 4.69 -0.01 5.48
CA LEU A 15 4.12 -0.46 6.75
C LEU A 15 4.93 -0.07 7.99
N LYS A 16 6.17 0.41 7.82
CA LYS A 16 6.93 1.03 8.92
C LYS A 16 6.47 2.46 9.18
N ASP A 17 5.83 3.10 8.21
CA ASP A 17 5.29 4.45 8.36
C ASP A 17 3.84 4.38 8.87
N PRO A 18 3.54 4.90 10.07
CA PRO A 18 2.18 4.88 10.60
C PRO A 18 1.18 5.66 9.74
N GLN A 19 1.61 6.70 9.01
CA GLN A 19 0.74 7.45 8.11
C GLN A 19 0.33 6.60 6.89
N ALA A 20 1.29 5.87 6.31
CA ALA A 20 0.99 4.97 5.21
C ALA A 20 0.08 3.81 5.65
N VAL A 21 0.31 3.26 6.84
CA VAL A 21 -0.59 2.24 7.46
C VAL A 21 -2.01 2.78 7.59
N GLU A 22 -2.19 4.02 8.04
CA GLU A 22 -3.51 4.64 8.20
C GLU A 22 -4.24 4.82 6.85
N ILE A 23 -3.51 5.26 5.82
CA ILE A 23 -4.04 5.35 4.44
C ILE A 23 -4.47 3.96 3.94
N PHE A 24 -3.62 2.95 4.15
CA PHE A 24 -3.95 1.58 3.77
C PHE A 24 -5.16 1.04 4.52
N ASP A 25 -5.29 1.25 5.83
CA ASP A 25 -6.45 0.74 6.56
C ASP A 25 -7.75 1.47 6.20
N LYS A 26 -7.68 2.78 5.91
CA LYS A 26 -8.83 3.57 5.46
C LYS A 26 -9.39 3.05 4.13
N HIS A 27 -8.53 2.67 3.20
CA HIS A 27 -8.93 2.26 1.86
C HIS A 27 -8.92 0.75 1.61
N ALA A 28 -8.20 -0.03 2.42
CA ALA A 28 -8.04 -1.48 2.31
C ALA A 28 -8.00 -2.12 3.71
N PRO A 29 -9.12 -2.09 4.45
CA PRO A 29 -9.19 -2.63 5.80
C PRO A 29 -8.79 -4.11 5.79
N GLY A 30 -7.79 -4.45 6.61
CA GLY A 30 -7.26 -5.79 6.72
C GLY A 30 -6.08 -6.10 5.80
N LEU A 31 -5.60 -5.17 4.96
CA LEU A 31 -4.35 -5.33 4.23
C LEU A 31 -3.17 -5.46 5.22
N THR A 32 -3.08 -4.52 6.17
CA THR A 32 -2.04 -4.41 7.22
C THR A 32 -2.06 -5.58 8.20
N SER A 33 -3.23 -6.18 8.42
CA SER A 33 -3.45 -7.30 9.34
C SER A 33 -3.58 -8.67 8.64
N HIS A 34 -3.41 -8.74 7.32
CA HIS A 34 -3.56 -10.01 6.60
C HIS A 34 -2.39 -10.95 6.93
N PRO A 35 -2.59 -12.28 7.05
CA PRO A 35 -1.50 -13.23 7.26
C PRO A 35 -0.42 -13.15 6.16
N MET A 36 -0.85 -12.79 4.93
CA MET A 36 0.06 -12.59 3.81
C MET A 36 0.84 -11.27 3.87
N ILE A 37 0.56 -10.37 4.83
CA ILE A 37 1.30 -9.11 4.94
C ILE A 37 2.79 -9.36 5.20
N GLY A 38 3.12 -10.39 5.98
CA GLY A 38 4.52 -10.80 6.22
C GLY A 38 5.26 -11.14 4.94
N MET A 39 4.57 -11.77 3.97
CA MET A 39 5.11 -12.07 2.64
C MET A 39 5.08 -10.84 1.73
N ALA A 40 4.02 -10.04 1.78
CA ALA A 40 3.86 -8.82 1.01
C ALA A 40 4.88 -7.74 1.42
N LYS A 41 5.37 -7.74 2.67
CA LYS A 41 6.43 -6.84 3.16
C LYS A 41 7.68 -6.89 2.28
N GLY A 42 8.03 -8.06 1.75
CA GLY A 42 9.15 -8.22 0.82
C GLY A 42 8.82 -7.94 -0.65
N MET A 43 7.55 -7.71 -0.98
CA MET A 43 7.10 -7.35 -2.33
C MET A 43 7.06 -5.83 -2.51
N LYS A 44 7.25 -5.40 -3.76
CA LYS A 44 7.00 -4.03 -4.18
C LYS A 44 5.54 -3.66 -3.97
N ALA A 45 5.29 -2.44 -3.51
CA ALA A 45 3.94 -1.93 -3.28
C ALA A 45 3.08 -2.00 -4.53
N GLU A 46 3.62 -1.65 -5.70
CA GLU A 46 2.94 -1.78 -7.00
C GLU A 46 2.39 -3.19 -7.26
N LYS A 47 3.15 -4.23 -6.92
CA LYS A 47 2.74 -5.64 -7.16
C LYS A 47 1.62 -6.05 -6.22
N ALA A 48 1.71 -5.68 -4.96
CA ALA A 48 0.65 -5.91 -3.99
C ALA A 48 -0.63 -5.13 -4.36
N MET A 49 -0.48 -3.90 -4.87
CA MET A 49 -1.60 -3.08 -5.33
C MET A 49 -2.26 -3.65 -6.59
N LYS A 50 -1.49 -4.21 -7.54
CA LYS A 50 -2.04 -4.99 -8.67
C LYS A 50 -2.79 -6.26 -8.23
N MET A 51 -2.42 -6.87 -7.11
CA MET A 51 -3.20 -7.97 -6.54
C MET A 51 -4.47 -7.46 -5.85
N ALA A 52 -4.38 -6.30 -5.19
CA ALA A 52 -5.52 -5.65 -4.55
C ALA A 52 -6.51 -5.07 -5.55
N SER A 53 -6.11 -4.71 -6.79
CA SER A 53 -7.00 -4.16 -7.81
C SER A 53 -8.08 -5.15 -8.27
N GLY A 54 -7.88 -6.45 -8.02
CA GLY A 54 -8.92 -7.47 -8.19
C GLY A 54 -9.92 -7.55 -7.02
N LYS A 55 -9.64 -6.90 -5.88
CA LYS A 55 -10.46 -6.91 -4.65
C LYS A 55 -11.07 -5.56 -4.31
N ILE A 56 -10.41 -4.46 -4.65
CA ILE A 56 -10.89 -3.09 -4.45
C ILE A 56 -10.89 -2.32 -5.78
N PRO A 57 -11.78 -1.33 -5.96
CA PRO A 57 -11.84 -0.53 -7.17
C PRO A 57 -10.51 0.20 -7.44
N GLN A 58 -10.14 0.31 -8.72
CA GLN A 58 -8.93 1.02 -9.16
C GLN A 58 -8.85 2.44 -8.58
N SER A 59 -9.97 3.15 -8.53
CA SER A 59 -10.04 4.52 -7.98
C SER A 59 -9.62 4.61 -6.51
N ARG A 60 -9.86 3.56 -5.71
CA ARG A 60 -9.38 3.52 -4.32
C ARG A 60 -7.87 3.26 -4.25
N LEU A 61 -7.34 2.43 -5.15
CA LEU A 61 -5.90 2.25 -5.25
C LEU A 61 -5.20 3.53 -5.67
N ASP A 62 -5.71 4.24 -6.66
CA ASP A 62 -5.15 5.51 -7.10
C ASP A 62 -5.18 6.56 -5.97
N ALA A 63 -6.22 6.57 -5.13
CA ALA A 63 -6.25 7.40 -3.92
C ALA A 63 -5.13 7.02 -2.93
N ILE A 64 -4.95 5.73 -2.64
CA ILE A 64 -3.85 5.25 -1.77
C ILE A 64 -2.49 5.66 -2.35
N VAL A 65 -2.27 5.40 -3.64
CA VAL A 65 -1.05 5.76 -4.37
C VAL A 65 -0.77 7.25 -4.20
N SER A 66 -1.78 8.07 -4.47
CA SER A 66 -1.63 9.51 -4.45
C SER A 66 -1.40 10.04 -3.05
N GLU A 67 -2.04 9.49 -2.02
CA GLU A 67 -1.82 9.87 -0.63
C GLU A 67 -0.41 9.43 -0.17
N ILE A 68 0.02 8.22 -0.48
CA ILE A 68 1.37 7.71 -0.13
C ILE A 68 2.48 8.46 -0.86
N SER A 69 2.28 8.81 -2.13
CA SER A 69 3.21 9.65 -2.89
C SER A 69 3.05 11.14 -2.60
N ALA A 70 2.14 11.55 -1.71
CA ALA A 70 2.06 12.90 -1.20
C ALA A 70 2.65 13.04 0.22
N LEU A 71 2.78 11.93 0.96
CA LEU A 71 3.63 11.85 2.15
C LEU A 71 5.08 12.19 1.80
#